data_AF-A0A3T1B3P0-F1
#
_entry.id   AF-A0A3T1B3P0-F1
#
_cell.length_a   1.000
_cell.length_b   1.000
_cell.length_c   1.000
_cell.angle_alpha   90.00
_cell.angle_beta   90.00
_cell.angle_gamma   90.00
#
_symmetry.space_group_name_H-M   'P 1'
#
loop_
_entity.id
_entity.type
_entity.pdbx_description
1 polymer ?
#
loop_
_entity_poly.entity_id
_entity_poly.type
_entity_poly.pdbx_seq_one_letter_code
_entity_poly.pdbx_strand_id
1 'polypeptide(L)'
;MFKRDAGPSALEREIRRLGALIGAEESDLVSFEHRDGGRPCVAVDEDGVYRWWVTERGRELEHRETRDRDEILYWSLAYTTWTMGGAWALRHPVAGEEQRVARWRKQFELLGVLNPDWPSRCRAELITKLSPAHLPEGGIPPADDRRD
;
A
#
# COMPACT_ATOMS: atom_id res chain seq x y z
N MET A 1 -18.63 -18.52 -18.42
CA MET A 1 -19.93 -18.14 -17.81
C MET A 1 -19.68 -17.93 -16.33
N PHE A 2 -19.33 -16.72 -15.91
CA PHE A 2 -19.03 -16.44 -14.51
C PHE A 2 -20.31 -15.96 -13.83
N LYS A 3 -20.84 -16.77 -12.90
CA LYS A 3 -21.88 -16.34 -11.97
C LYS A 3 -21.30 -15.23 -11.10
N ARG A 4 -21.64 -13.99 -11.42
CA ARG A 4 -21.60 -12.87 -10.48
C ARG A 4 -22.86 -12.99 -9.62
N ASP A 5 -22.69 -13.36 -8.36
CA ASP A 5 -23.67 -13.15 -7.27
C ASP A 5 -23.04 -13.51 -5.91
N ALA A 6 -21.87 -12.95 -5.64
CA ALA A 6 -21.34 -12.88 -4.28
C ALA A 6 -20.97 -11.42 -4.02
N GLY A 7 -21.55 -10.84 -2.96
CA GLY A 7 -21.16 -9.51 -2.50
C GLY A 7 -19.67 -9.45 -2.13
N PRO A 8 -19.15 -8.26 -1.77
CA PRO A 8 -17.73 -8.07 -1.49
C PRO A 8 -17.24 -9.07 -0.45
N SER A 9 -16.07 -9.67 -0.65
CA SER A 9 -15.50 -10.64 0.29
C SER A 9 -15.26 -10.02 1.68
N ALA A 10 -15.07 -10.84 2.72
CA ALA A 10 -14.71 -10.32 4.04
C ALA A 10 -13.40 -9.50 4.02
N LEU A 11 -12.45 -9.91 3.17
CA LEU A 11 -11.21 -9.19 2.94
C LEU A 11 -11.45 -7.83 2.27
N GLU A 12 -12.24 -7.80 1.20
CA GLU A 12 -12.58 -6.57 0.49
C GLU A 12 -13.26 -5.55 1.41
N ARG A 13 -14.23 -6.00 2.22
CA ARG A 13 -14.90 -5.13 3.19
C ARG A 13 -13.92 -4.56 4.22
N GLU A 14 -12.97 -5.36 4.66
CA GLU A 14 -11.98 -4.90 5.65
C GLU A 14 -10.99 -3.91 5.04
N ILE A 15 -10.51 -4.15 3.82
CA ILE A 15 -9.62 -3.21 3.11
C ILE A 15 -10.34 -1.87 2.89
N ARG A 16 -11.61 -1.91 2.46
CA ARG A 16 -12.41 -0.68 2.33
C ARG A 16 -12.63 0.03 3.67
N ARG A 17 -12.94 -0.72 4.73
CA ARG A 17 -13.12 -0.16 6.07
C ARG A 17 -11.85 0.55 6.55
N LEU A 18 -10.70 -0.10 6.43
CA LEU A 18 -9.40 0.48 6.81
C LEU A 18 -9.03 1.66 5.90
N GLY A 19 -9.23 1.55 4.59
CA GLY A 19 -9.02 2.65 3.65
C GLY A 19 -9.87 3.89 4.00
N ALA A 20 -11.13 3.69 4.37
CA ALA A 20 -12.00 4.78 4.79
C ALA A 20 -11.50 5.51 6.06
N LEU A 21 -10.84 4.81 7.00
CA LEU A 21 -10.26 5.42 8.20
C LEU A 21 -9.16 6.44 7.89
N ILE A 22 -8.45 6.26 6.77
CA ILE A 22 -7.39 7.16 6.32
C ILE A 22 -7.84 8.11 5.20
N GLY A 23 -9.13 8.08 4.83
CA GLY A 23 -9.69 8.91 3.77
C GLY A 23 -9.32 8.46 2.35
N ALA A 24 -9.01 7.18 2.16
CA ALA A 24 -8.74 6.62 0.83
C ALA A 24 -10.03 6.56 0.00
N GLU A 25 -9.92 6.93 -1.28
CA GLU A 25 -10.97 6.70 -2.27
C GLU A 25 -10.82 5.30 -2.89
N GLU A 26 -11.85 4.79 -3.57
CA GLU A 26 -11.78 3.47 -4.24
C GLU A 26 -10.63 3.41 -5.25
N SER A 27 -10.28 4.54 -5.89
CA SER A 27 -9.14 4.65 -6.80
C SER A 27 -7.78 4.59 -6.12
N ASP A 28 -7.68 4.71 -4.80
CA ASP A 28 -6.44 4.52 -4.07
C ASP A 28 -6.21 3.04 -3.69
N LEU A 29 -7.29 2.26 -3.59
CA LEU A 29 -7.25 0.88 -3.11
C LEU A 29 -6.68 -0.10 -4.14
N VAL A 30 -6.26 -1.27 -3.66
CA VAL A 30 -6.03 -2.44 -4.52
C VAL A 30 -7.33 -2.86 -5.21
N SER A 31 -7.22 -3.58 -6.33
CA SER A 31 -8.40 -4.11 -7.04
C SER A 31 -8.84 -5.45 -6.46
N PHE A 32 -10.15 -5.69 -6.43
CA PHE A 32 -10.72 -6.99 -6.02
C PHE A 32 -11.10 -7.89 -7.21
N GLU A 33 -10.91 -7.36 -8.42
CA GLU A 33 -11.04 -8.06 -9.69
C GLU A 33 -9.73 -7.91 -10.47
N HIS A 34 -9.46 -8.80 -11.42
CA HIS A 34 -8.26 -8.75 -12.23
C HIS A 34 -8.15 -7.41 -12.98
N ARG A 35 -6.98 -6.77 -12.86
CA ARG A 35 -6.63 -5.52 -13.55
C ARG A 35 -5.23 -5.60 -14.13
N ASP A 36 -5.09 -5.08 -15.34
CA ASP A 36 -3.81 -4.71 -15.94
C ASP A 36 -3.52 -3.22 -15.64
N GLY A 37 -2.27 -2.79 -15.81
CA GLY A 37 -1.82 -1.41 -15.65
C GLY A 37 -1.01 -1.15 -14.38
N GLY A 38 -0.39 -2.18 -13.80
CA GLY A 38 0.48 -2.05 -12.63
C GLY A 38 -0.25 -1.79 -11.32
N ARG A 39 -1.60 -1.82 -11.31
CA ARG A 39 -2.40 -1.77 -10.09
C ARG A 39 -2.46 -3.18 -9.47
N PRO A 40 -2.09 -3.35 -8.20
CA PRO A 40 -2.22 -4.63 -7.55
C PRO A 40 -3.67 -5.05 -7.40
N CYS A 41 -3.86 -6.36 -7.45
CA CYS A 41 -5.11 -7.04 -7.21
C CYS A 41 -4.99 -7.95 -6.00
N VAL A 42 -6.11 -8.20 -5.32
CA VAL A 42 -6.16 -9.07 -4.15
C VAL A 42 -7.39 -9.97 -4.19
N ALA A 43 -7.21 -11.22 -3.76
CA ALA A 43 -8.30 -12.19 -3.61
C ALA A 43 -8.01 -13.17 -2.48
N VAL A 44 -9.05 -13.90 -2.07
CA VAL A 44 -8.94 -15.05 -1.17
C VAL A 44 -9.59 -16.25 -1.87
N ASP A 45 -8.92 -17.39 -1.86
CA ASP A 45 -9.47 -18.63 -2.42
C ASP A 45 -10.31 -19.42 -1.39
N GLU A 46 -10.90 -20.53 -1.83
CA GLU A 46 -11.75 -21.39 -0.99
C GLU A 46 -10.98 -22.06 0.16
N ASP A 47 -9.66 -22.20 0.04
CA ASP A 47 -8.76 -22.77 1.06
C ASP A 47 -8.26 -21.71 2.05
N GLY A 48 -8.72 -20.46 1.92
CA GLY A 48 -8.34 -19.33 2.77
C GLY A 48 -6.94 -18.78 2.49
N VAL A 49 -6.36 -19.07 1.32
CA VAL A 49 -5.09 -18.46 0.89
C VAL A 49 -5.39 -17.10 0.26
N TYR A 50 -4.76 -16.07 0.81
CA TYR A 50 -4.76 -14.74 0.25
C TYR A 50 -3.73 -14.64 -0.87
N ARG A 51 -4.13 -14.06 -1.99
CA ARG A 51 -3.27 -13.81 -3.15
C ARG A 51 -3.23 -12.32 -3.45
N TRP A 52 -2.03 -11.83 -3.72
CA TRP A 52 -1.77 -10.47 -4.15
C TRP A 52 -0.92 -10.54 -5.41
N TRP A 53 -1.32 -9.86 -6.48
CA TRP A 53 -0.58 -9.89 -7.74
C TRP A 53 -0.64 -8.56 -8.48
N VAL A 54 0.34 -8.32 -9.35
CA VAL A 54 0.41 -7.14 -10.22
C VAL A 54 0.60 -7.60 -11.65
N THR A 55 -0.26 -7.13 -12.53
CA THR A 55 -0.13 -7.32 -13.99
C THR A 55 0.11 -5.97 -14.66
N GLU A 56 1.12 -5.90 -15.53
CA GLU A 56 1.36 -4.75 -16.39
C GLU A 56 1.67 -5.20 -17.82
N ARG A 57 0.94 -4.63 -18.79
CA ARG A 57 1.07 -4.91 -20.23
C ARG A 57 0.96 -6.41 -20.54
N GLY A 58 -0.03 -7.07 -19.92
CA GLY A 58 -0.27 -8.50 -20.04
C GLY A 58 0.76 -9.40 -19.39
N ARG A 59 1.70 -8.87 -18.59
CA ARG A 59 2.71 -9.66 -17.87
C ARG A 59 2.52 -9.52 -16.37
N GLU A 60 2.55 -10.65 -15.67
CA GLU A 60 2.66 -10.64 -14.23
C GLU A 60 4.04 -10.11 -13.83
N LEU A 61 4.06 -9.01 -13.09
CA LEU A 61 5.27 -8.43 -12.55
C LEU A 61 5.59 -9.00 -11.18
N GLU A 62 4.56 -9.39 -10.45
CA GLU A 62 4.68 -9.80 -9.06
C GLU A 62 3.48 -10.65 -8.63
N HIS A 63 3.76 -11.69 -7.84
CA HIS A 63 2.76 -12.55 -7.21
C HIS A 63 3.24 -12.91 -5.80
N ARG A 64 2.36 -12.78 -4.82
CA ARG A 64 2.59 -13.17 -3.43
C ARG A 64 1.37 -13.90 -2.88
N GLU A 65 1.63 -14.83 -1.98
CA GLU A 65 0.59 -15.58 -1.28
C GLU A 65 0.86 -15.61 0.22
N THR A 66 -0.21 -15.62 1.01
CA THR A 66 -0.12 -15.77 2.46
C THR A 66 -1.42 -16.35 3.01
N ARG A 67 -1.35 -17.03 4.16
CA ARG A 67 -2.53 -17.37 4.97
C ARG A 67 -2.73 -16.40 6.14
N ASP A 68 -1.78 -15.50 6.35
CA ASP A 68 -1.84 -14.49 7.40
C ASP A 68 -2.69 -13.31 6.93
N ARG A 69 -3.72 -13.00 7.72
CA ARG A 69 -4.63 -11.88 7.46
C ARG A 69 -3.96 -10.53 7.68
N ASP A 70 -3.09 -10.37 8.70
CA ASP A 70 -2.40 -9.10 8.91
C ASP A 70 -1.47 -8.79 7.73
N GLU A 71 -0.81 -9.83 7.21
CA GLU A 71 0.11 -9.71 6.07
C GLU A 71 -0.57 -9.21 4.79
N ILE A 72 -1.71 -9.79 4.42
CA ILE A 72 -2.43 -9.35 3.21
C ILE A 72 -3.01 -7.94 3.36
N LEU A 73 -3.46 -7.59 4.57
CA LEU A 73 -3.95 -6.26 4.88
C LEU A 73 -2.80 -5.25 4.81
N TYR A 74 -1.64 -5.57 5.38
CA TYR A 74 -0.44 -4.74 5.28
C TYR A 74 -0.03 -4.53 3.83
N TRP A 75 0.09 -5.55 2.98
CA TRP A 75 0.46 -5.36 1.57
C TRP A 75 -0.52 -4.45 0.83
N SER A 76 -1.82 -4.65 1.06
CA SER A 76 -2.89 -3.87 0.40
C SER A 76 -2.88 -2.40 0.84
N LEU A 77 -2.72 -2.15 2.14
CA LEU A 77 -2.78 -0.81 2.71
C LEU A 77 -1.43 -0.08 2.58
N ALA A 78 -0.30 -0.79 2.51
CA ALA A 78 0.99 -0.21 2.15
C ALA A 78 0.99 0.33 0.72
N TYR A 79 0.40 -0.40 -0.24
CA TYR A 79 0.18 0.13 -1.59
C TYR A 79 -0.77 1.34 -1.61
N THR A 80 -1.90 1.23 -0.90
CA THR A 80 -2.91 2.30 -0.82
C THR A 80 -2.28 3.60 -0.29
N THR A 81 -1.60 3.51 0.86
CA THR A 81 -0.94 4.67 1.50
C THR A 81 0.22 5.22 0.68
N TRP A 82 0.93 4.40 -0.11
CA TRP A 82 1.94 4.86 -1.06
C TRP A 82 1.34 5.74 -2.17
N THR A 83 0.19 5.32 -2.72
CA THR A 83 -0.56 6.07 -3.74
C THR A 83 -1.04 7.41 -3.19
N MET A 84 -1.68 7.38 -2.01
CA MET A 84 -2.16 8.58 -1.32
C MET A 84 -1.02 9.52 -0.94
N GLY A 85 0.08 8.99 -0.39
CA GLY A 85 1.27 9.77 -0.04
C GLY A 85 1.89 10.45 -1.26
N GLY A 86 1.86 9.80 -2.42
CA GLY A 86 2.33 10.37 -3.67
C GLY A 86 1.47 11.54 -4.14
N ALA A 87 0.14 11.36 -4.12
CA ALA A 87 -0.79 12.43 -4.46
C ALA A 87 -0.70 13.62 -3.49
N TRP A 88 -0.49 13.34 -2.20
CA TRP A 88 -0.28 14.37 -1.19
C TRP A 88 1.03 15.14 -1.42
N ALA A 89 2.15 14.46 -1.63
CA ALA A 89 3.46 15.09 -1.86
C ALA A 89 3.46 16.01 -3.09
N LEU A 90 2.74 15.64 -4.15
CA LEU A 90 2.57 16.47 -5.35
C LEU A 90 1.85 17.79 -5.05
N ARG A 91 0.88 17.78 -4.12
CA ARG A 91 0.11 18.96 -3.71
C ARG A 91 0.80 19.80 -2.63
N HIS A 92 1.79 19.24 -1.94
CA HIS A 92 2.49 19.86 -0.82
C HIS A 92 4.02 19.81 -1.04
N PRO A 93 4.54 20.44 -2.10
CA PRO A 93 5.98 20.46 -2.33
C PRO A 93 6.69 21.22 -1.21
N VAL A 94 7.80 20.66 -0.72
CA VAL A 94 8.69 21.30 0.25
C VAL A 94 9.95 21.75 -0.48
N ALA A 95 10.26 23.05 -0.43
CA ALA A 95 11.40 23.61 -1.14
C ALA A 95 12.71 22.96 -0.68
N GLY A 96 13.53 22.51 -1.64
CA GLY A 96 14.80 21.82 -1.37
C GLY A 96 14.67 20.37 -0.90
N GLU A 97 13.46 19.84 -0.79
CA GLU A 97 13.24 18.44 -0.41
C GLU A 97 12.77 17.60 -1.60
N GLU A 98 13.32 16.40 -1.73
CA GLU A 98 12.84 15.45 -2.71
C GLU A 98 11.43 14.96 -2.40
N GLN A 99 10.53 15.01 -3.40
CA GLN A 99 9.12 14.62 -3.24
C GLN A 99 8.91 13.22 -2.63
N ARG A 100 9.82 12.27 -2.86
CA ARG A 100 9.74 10.92 -2.27
C ARG A 100 9.84 10.93 -0.75
N VAL A 101 10.57 11.89 -0.16
CA VAL A 101 10.69 12.04 1.30
C VAL A 101 9.35 12.49 1.88
N ALA A 102 8.73 13.52 1.29
CA ALA A 102 7.39 13.97 1.67
C ALA A 102 6.34 12.85 1.52
N ARG A 103 6.43 12.06 0.45
CA ARG A 103 5.58 10.87 0.24
C ARG A 103 5.74 9.86 1.38
N TRP A 104 6.97 9.46 1.72
CA TRP A 104 7.19 8.45 2.75
C TRP A 104 6.73 8.91 4.12
N ARG A 105 6.96 10.18 4.49
CA ARG A 105 6.41 10.73 5.74
C ARG A 105 4.89 10.58 5.78
N LYS A 106 4.21 10.97 4.70
CA LYS A 106 2.75 10.83 4.63
C LYS A 106 2.31 9.38 4.65
N GLN A 107 3.02 8.49 3.95
CA GLN A 107 2.73 7.06 3.96
C GLN A 107 2.84 6.47 5.38
N PHE A 108 3.89 6.79 6.12
CA PHE A 108 4.10 6.33 7.49
C PHE A 108 3.04 6.87 8.45
N GLU A 109 2.69 8.16 8.35
CA GLU A 109 1.58 8.76 9.10
C GLU A 109 0.27 7.99 8.88
N LEU A 110 -0.10 7.73 7.62
CA LEU A 110 -1.33 7.02 7.29
C LEU A 110 -1.30 5.56 7.76
N LEU A 111 -0.17 4.87 7.63
CA LEU A 111 -0.02 3.51 8.14
C LEU A 111 -0.15 3.46 9.67
N GLY A 112 0.38 4.45 10.38
CA GLY A 112 0.31 4.54 11.85
C GLY A 112 -1.11 4.71 12.38
N VAL A 113 -2.00 5.35 11.61
CA VAL A 113 -3.44 5.41 11.92
C VAL A 113 -4.09 4.02 11.87
N LEU A 114 -3.63 3.15 10.97
CA LEU A 114 -4.21 1.83 10.78
C LEU A 114 -3.66 0.79 11.76
N ASN A 115 -2.34 0.82 11.96
CA ASN A 115 -1.63 -0.08 12.85
C ASN A 115 -0.29 0.59 13.26
N PRO A 116 0.00 0.72 14.57
CA PRO A 116 1.19 1.41 15.06
C PRO A 116 2.52 0.76 14.65
N ASP A 117 2.54 -0.54 14.31
CA ASP A 117 3.78 -1.25 13.95
C ASP A 117 4.10 -1.16 12.45
N TRP A 118 3.10 -0.89 11.61
CA TRP A 118 3.24 -0.86 10.16
C TRP A 118 4.18 0.24 9.62
N PRO A 119 4.28 1.45 10.19
CA PRO A 119 5.25 2.45 9.75
C PRO A 119 6.69 1.94 9.84
N SER A 120 7.07 1.35 10.97
CA SER A 120 8.41 0.81 11.21
C SER A 120 8.73 -0.35 10.27
N ARG A 121 7.76 -1.23 10.06
CA ARG A 121 7.84 -2.31 9.08
C ARG A 121 8.05 -1.78 7.65
N CYS A 122 7.23 -0.82 7.22
CA CYS A 122 7.32 -0.21 5.89
C CYS A 122 8.66 0.46 5.65
N ARG A 123 9.16 1.18 6.66
CA ARG A 123 10.49 1.79 6.61
C ARG A 123 11.60 0.77 6.48
N ALA A 124 11.56 -0.34 7.22
CA ALA A 124 12.56 -1.39 7.13
C ALA A 124 12.58 -2.03 5.73
N GLU A 125 11.42 -2.34 5.16
CA GLU A 125 11.30 -2.86 3.79
C GLU A 125 11.84 -1.88 2.74
N LEU A 126 11.57 -0.57 2.92
CA LEU A 126 12.09 0.48 2.04
C LEU A 126 13.62 0.56 2.08
N ILE A 127 14.22 0.48 3.28
CA ILE A 127 15.68 0.47 3.45
C ILE A 127 16.30 -0.71 2.71
N THR A 128 15.71 -1.90 2.81
CA THR A 128 16.22 -3.10 2.11
C THR A 128 16.11 -2.98 0.59
N LYS A 129 15.08 -2.30 0.08
CA LYS A 129 14.83 -2.14 -1.36
C LYS A 129 15.65 -1.03 -2.01
N LEU A 130 16.05 0.01 -1.26
CA LEU A 130 16.81 1.13 -1.79
C LEU A 130 18.31 0.86 -1.81
N SER A 131 18.90 0.96 -3.00
CA SER A 131 20.36 1.05 -3.13
C SER A 131 20.88 2.35 -2.48
N PRO A 132 22.07 2.34 -1.84
CA PRO A 132 22.70 3.55 -1.30
C PRO A 132 22.81 4.70 -2.31
N ALA A 133 23.00 4.39 -3.60
CA ALA A 133 23.08 5.38 -4.67
C ALA A 133 21.76 6.13 -4.93
N HIS A 134 20.65 5.63 -4.41
CA HIS A 134 19.32 6.22 -4.56
C HIS A 134 18.77 6.77 -3.26
N LEU A 135 19.58 6.91 -2.20
CA LEU A 135 19.13 7.59 -0.98
C LEU A 135 19.00 9.10 -1.23
N PRO A 136 17.95 9.74 -0.71
CA PRO A 136 17.88 11.20 -0.74
C PRO A 136 18.91 11.80 0.20
N GLU A 137 19.28 13.06 -0.05
CA GLU A 137 20.27 13.79 0.75
C GLU A 137 19.91 13.83 2.25
N GLY A 138 18.61 13.90 2.58
CA GLY A 138 18.08 13.84 3.95
C GLY A 138 17.80 12.43 4.50
N GLY A 139 18.10 11.37 3.73
CA GLY A 139 17.81 9.98 4.09
C GLY A 139 16.33 9.62 4.14
N ILE A 140 16.05 8.38 4.57
CA ILE A 140 14.67 7.90 4.75
C ILE A 140 14.15 8.43 6.10
N PRO A 141 13.01 9.16 6.12
CA PRO A 141 12.48 9.75 7.34
C PRO A 141 12.19 8.69 8.40
N PRO A 142 12.18 9.05 9.70
CA PRO A 142 11.78 8.13 10.75
C PRO A 142 10.32 7.68 10.55
N ALA A 143 10.00 6.49 11.06
CA ALA A 143 8.66 5.91 10.99
C ALA A 143 7.66 6.61 11.94
N ASP A 144 8.17 7.22 13.01
CA ASP A 144 7.39 7.95 14.01
C ASP A 144 7.88 9.41 13.96
N ASP A 145 7.23 10.24 13.14
CA ASP A 145 7.41 11.71 13.19
C ASP A 145 6.30 12.26 14.09
N ARG A 146 6.34 11.91 15.39
CA ARG A 146 5.65 12.73 16.39
C ARG A 146 6.42 14.02 16.46
N ARG A 147 5.98 15.01 15.68
CA ARG A 147 6.30 16.39 16.01
C ARG A 147 5.52 16.72 17.27
N ASP A 148 6.22 16.65 18.40
CA ASP A 148 5.79 17.27 19.66
C ASP A 148 5.57 18.78 19.47
#